data_AF-A0ABD3EYY5-F1
#
_entry.id   AF-A0ABD3EYY5-F1
#
_cell.length_a   1.000
_cell.length_b   1.000
_cell.length_c   1.000
_cell.angle_alpha   90.00
_cell.angle_beta   90.00
_cell.angle_gamma   90.00
#
_symmetry.space_group_name_H-M   'P 1'
#
loop_
_entity.id
_entity.type
_entity.pdbx_description
1 polymer ?
#
loop_
_entity_poly.entity_id
_entity_poly.type
_entity_poly.pdbx_seq_one_letter_code
_entity_poly.pdbx_strand_id
1 'polypeptide(L)'
;MVKFFCAIVGVEKSVFEVGIEERASVSALKFKIKDLNDDIKVSARNLELFLAKRDKGRGEWLTEEEAVKDDMRLEITKEEVAKLISPVNVLVLVPRPQMELWLVSGSVKNALSTKGIRSRVYRLAASYLGYYDPDLRAGDGDKAMWYEEATLQLHVVFKEERDAFIFENELQNEVFTRTSPLEGHDVSTKVAPIHRESNYLRRILTPEYLPDDTDSLQDTMTSVSTDISIVDLEADDSCIRVLRVSSASGVWGRQRAVI
;
A
#
# COMPACT_ATOMS: atom_id res chain seq x y z
N MET A 1 -24.64 21.33 35.15
CA MET A 1 -23.38 20.88 34.51
C MET A 1 -23.68 19.57 33.80
N VAL A 2 -23.35 19.46 32.51
CA VAL A 2 -23.65 18.28 31.66
C VAL A 2 -22.38 17.46 31.48
N LYS A 3 -22.50 16.14 31.61
CA LYS A 3 -21.40 15.18 31.42
C LYS A 3 -21.61 14.42 30.12
N PHE A 4 -20.56 14.31 29.32
CA PHE A 4 -20.53 13.54 28.08
C PHE A 4 -19.48 12.44 28.19
N PHE A 5 -19.82 11.21 27.83
CA PHE A 5 -18.85 10.16 27.55
C PHE A 5 -18.46 10.23 26.08
N CYS A 6 -17.22 10.59 25.82
CA CYS A 6 -16.66 10.76 24.48
C CYS A 6 -15.76 9.57 24.14
N ALA A 7 -15.71 9.17 22.88
CA ALA A 7 -14.76 8.18 22.36
C ALA A 7 -14.10 8.72 21.09
N ILE A 8 -12.79 8.50 20.90
CA ILE A 8 -12.12 8.83 19.64
C ILE A 8 -12.29 7.67 18.67
N VAL A 9 -12.84 7.96 17.49
CA VAL A 9 -13.07 6.93 16.48
C VAL A 9 -11.72 6.40 15.96
N GLY A 10 -11.61 5.07 15.87
CA GLY A 10 -10.40 4.38 15.42
C GLY A 10 -9.27 4.28 16.46
N VAL A 11 -9.49 4.69 17.71
CA VAL A 11 -8.49 4.55 18.80
C VAL A 11 -9.05 3.65 19.90
N GLU A 12 -8.36 2.52 20.15
CA GLU A 12 -8.71 1.60 21.24
C GLU A 12 -8.59 2.29 22.60
N LYS A 13 -9.50 1.99 23.55
CA LYS A 13 -9.47 2.53 24.93
C LYS A 13 -9.48 4.05 25.02
N SER A 14 -10.17 4.69 24.08
CA SER A 14 -10.26 6.14 23.98
C SER A 14 -11.53 6.73 24.59
N VAL A 15 -12.24 6.00 25.46
CA VAL A 15 -13.45 6.50 26.13
C VAL A 15 -13.07 7.38 27.33
N PHE A 16 -13.54 8.63 27.36
CA PHE A 16 -13.29 9.57 28.45
C PHE A 16 -14.51 10.46 28.76
N GLU A 17 -14.55 11.00 29.97
CA GLU A 17 -15.63 11.87 30.43
C GLU A 17 -15.27 13.36 30.23
N VAL A 18 -16.20 14.13 29.67
CA VAL A 18 -16.08 15.59 29.49
C VAL A 18 -17.26 16.31 30.14
N GLY A 19 -16.98 17.19 31.08
CA GLY A 19 -18.00 18.03 31.72
C GLY A 19 -18.06 19.43 31.11
N ILE A 20 -19.23 19.91 30.68
CA ILE A 20 -19.47 21.30 30.23
C ILE A 20 -20.63 21.96 30.98
N GLU A 21 -20.75 23.28 30.92
CA GLU A 21 -21.91 24.00 31.45
C GLU A 21 -23.14 23.77 30.57
N GLU A 22 -24.36 23.83 31.14
CA GLU A 22 -25.61 23.52 30.43
C GLU A 22 -25.90 24.40 29.22
N ARG A 23 -25.38 25.63 29.24
CA ARG A 23 -25.54 26.60 28.14
C ARG A 23 -24.28 26.74 27.29
N ALA A 24 -23.26 25.90 27.53
CA ALA A 24 -22.03 25.93 26.77
C ALA A 24 -22.28 25.53 25.29
N SER A 25 -21.49 26.11 24.39
CA SER A 25 -21.56 25.83 22.96
C SER A 25 -20.85 24.52 22.60
N VAL A 26 -21.14 24.00 21.40
CA VAL A 26 -20.39 22.88 20.80
C VAL A 26 -18.90 23.22 20.65
N SER A 27 -18.57 24.50 20.38
CA SER A 27 -17.17 24.94 20.35
C SER A 27 -16.48 24.77 21.71
N ALA A 28 -17.16 25.10 22.82
CA ALA A 28 -16.62 24.88 24.16
C ALA A 28 -16.38 23.39 24.44
N LEU A 29 -17.27 22.50 23.97
CA LEU A 29 -17.08 21.05 24.04
C LEU A 29 -15.83 20.61 23.25
N LYS A 30 -15.67 21.08 22.00
CA LYS A 30 -14.48 20.78 21.17
C LYS A 30 -13.18 21.24 21.84
N PHE A 31 -13.18 22.42 22.46
CA PHE A 31 -12.02 22.92 23.19
C PHE A 31 -11.68 22.05 24.41
N LYS A 32 -12.68 21.67 25.22
CA LYS A 32 -12.44 20.79 26.37
C LYS A 32 -11.95 19.40 25.97
N ILE A 33 -12.49 18.83 24.90
CA ILE A 33 -12.04 17.54 24.37
C ILE A 33 -10.54 17.60 24.03
N LYS A 34 -10.11 18.66 23.34
CA LYS A 34 -8.71 18.87 23.00
C LYS A 34 -7.84 19.09 24.24
N ASP A 35 -8.29 19.89 25.19
CA ASP A 35 -7.56 20.20 26.43
C ASP A 35 -7.32 18.95 27.30
N LEU A 36 -8.24 17.99 27.24
CA LEU A 36 -8.13 16.70 27.95
C LEU A 36 -7.28 15.65 27.21
N ASN A 37 -6.96 15.87 25.92
CA ASN A 37 -6.27 14.88 25.08
C ASN A 37 -5.12 15.52 24.30
N ASP A 38 -3.91 15.44 24.86
CA ASP A 38 -2.69 15.94 24.23
C ASP A 38 -2.36 15.26 22.89
N ASP A 39 -2.85 14.03 22.68
CA ASP A 39 -2.68 13.28 21.43
C ASP A 39 -3.40 13.92 20.23
N ILE A 40 -4.40 14.76 20.48
CA ILE A 40 -5.12 15.50 19.44
C ILE A 40 -4.27 16.70 18.99
N LYS A 41 -3.43 16.50 17.98
CA LYS A 41 -2.55 17.55 17.43
C LYS A 41 -3.27 18.59 16.56
N VAL A 42 -4.45 18.27 16.04
CA VAL A 42 -5.24 19.19 15.20
C VAL A 42 -5.90 20.31 16.03
N SER A 43 -6.29 21.39 15.37
CA SER A 43 -7.07 22.47 16.01
C SER A 43 -8.43 21.93 16.48
N ALA A 44 -8.88 22.36 17.66
CA ALA A 44 -10.18 21.96 18.21
C ALA A 44 -11.34 22.26 17.24
N ARG A 45 -11.21 23.28 16.39
CA ARG A 45 -12.21 23.63 15.38
C ARG A 45 -12.43 22.55 14.34
N ASN A 46 -11.39 21.78 14.05
CA ASN A 46 -11.38 20.73 13.04
C ASN A 46 -11.96 19.41 13.56
N LEU A 47 -12.13 19.25 14.87
CA LEU A 47 -12.79 18.06 15.42
C LEU A 47 -14.23 17.99 14.92
N GLU A 48 -14.63 16.83 14.42
CA GLU A 48 -16.01 16.55 14.08
C GLU A 48 -16.62 15.73 15.22
N LEU A 49 -17.81 16.12 15.67
CA LEU A 49 -18.49 15.48 16.79
C LEU A 49 -19.77 14.85 16.28
N PHE A 50 -19.93 13.56 16.55
CA PHE A 50 -21.10 12.79 16.15
C PHE A 50 -21.74 12.17 17.39
N LEU A 51 -23.05 11.98 17.36
CA LEU A 51 -23.74 11.26 18.44
C LEU A 51 -23.43 9.78 18.33
N ALA A 52 -23.14 9.08 19.42
CA ALA A 52 -22.78 7.66 19.38
C ALA A 52 -24.00 6.74 19.44
N LYS A 53 -25.00 6.92 18.56
CA LYS A 53 -26.28 6.20 18.60
C LYS A 53 -26.62 5.55 17.25
N ARG A 54 -27.03 4.27 17.28
CA ARG A 54 -27.36 3.47 16.08
C ARG A 54 -28.61 3.97 15.36
N ASP A 55 -28.83 3.45 14.15
CA ASP A 55 -30.05 3.64 13.32
C ASP A 55 -30.46 5.10 13.10
N LYS A 56 -29.48 5.96 12.83
CA LYS A 56 -29.69 7.40 12.66
C LYS A 56 -30.30 8.04 13.91
N GLY A 57 -29.78 7.69 15.09
CA GLY A 57 -30.24 8.22 16.37
C GLY A 57 -31.48 7.53 16.96
N ARG A 58 -31.95 6.42 16.38
CA ARG A 58 -33.11 5.64 16.86
C ARG A 58 -32.75 4.38 17.63
N GLY A 59 -31.54 3.86 17.45
CA GLY A 59 -31.08 2.61 18.03
C GLY A 59 -30.40 2.77 19.38
N GLU A 60 -29.78 1.70 19.86
CA GLU A 60 -29.00 1.70 21.09
C GLU A 60 -27.74 2.57 20.94
N TRP A 61 -27.23 3.04 22.08
CA TRP A 61 -25.95 3.72 22.14
C TRP A 61 -24.81 2.74 21.90
N LEU A 62 -23.73 3.21 21.28
CA LEU A 62 -22.59 2.38 20.93
C LEU A 62 -21.79 1.97 22.17
N THR A 63 -21.26 0.75 22.11
CA THR A 63 -20.19 0.32 23.01
C THR A 63 -18.84 0.87 22.54
N GLU A 64 -17.82 0.75 23.38
CA GLU A 64 -16.45 1.13 23.04
C GLU A 64 -15.95 0.39 21.78
N GLU A 65 -16.22 -0.91 21.65
CA GLU A 65 -15.76 -1.71 20.52
C GLU A 65 -16.42 -1.27 19.20
N GLU A 66 -17.65 -0.79 19.26
CA GLU A 66 -18.37 -0.29 18.09
C GLU A 66 -17.92 1.10 17.68
N ALA A 67 -17.56 1.96 18.66
CA ALA A 67 -17.05 3.31 18.43
C ALA A 67 -15.70 3.34 17.70
N VAL A 68 -14.95 2.23 17.71
CA VAL A 68 -13.67 2.11 17.00
C VAL A 68 -13.85 1.93 15.48
N LYS A 69 -15.08 1.68 14.98
CA LYS A 69 -15.36 1.48 13.55
C LYS A 69 -15.51 2.82 12.80
N ASP A 70 -14.83 2.96 11.66
CA ASP A 70 -14.60 4.23 10.94
C ASP A 70 -15.85 4.87 10.27
N ASP A 71 -17.01 4.20 10.20
CA ASP A 71 -18.07 4.50 9.22
C ASP A 71 -19.36 5.16 9.78
N MET A 72 -19.26 6.23 10.59
CA MET A 72 -20.45 6.81 11.24
C MET A 72 -20.68 8.31 11.00
N ARG A 73 -21.83 8.69 10.40
CA ARG A 73 -22.29 10.09 10.16
C ARG A 73 -23.64 10.36 10.84
N LEU A 74 -23.74 11.36 11.73
CA LEU A 74 -24.90 11.64 12.60
C LEU A 74 -25.06 13.15 12.99
N GLU A 75 -26.30 13.66 13.03
CA GLU A 75 -26.73 14.99 13.52
C GLU A 75 -27.98 14.83 14.43
N ILE A 76 -28.20 15.69 15.47
CA ILE A 76 -29.50 16.16 16.06
C ILE A 76 -29.35 16.84 17.46
N THR A 77 -30.38 17.59 17.87
CA THR A 77 -30.51 18.76 18.77
C THR A 77 -30.62 18.52 20.30
N LYS A 78 -30.57 19.65 21.04
CA LYS A 78 -30.15 19.82 22.45
C LYS A 78 -31.05 19.23 23.54
N GLU A 79 -32.34 19.03 23.29
CA GLU A 79 -33.31 18.76 24.38
C GLU A 79 -33.38 17.29 24.83
N GLU A 80 -32.84 16.33 24.07
CA GLU A 80 -32.86 14.90 24.43
C GLU A 80 -31.58 14.42 25.16
N VAL A 81 -30.55 15.27 25.21
CA VAL A 81 -29.25 15.04 25.90
C VAL A 81 -29.42 14.96 27.43
N ALA A 82 -30.51 15.51 27.97
CA ALA A 82 -30.70 15.70 29.41
C ALA A 82 -31.09 14.44 30.20
N LYS A 83 -31.11 13.24 29.61
CA LYS A 83 -31.79 12.08 30.23
C LYS A 83 -31.01 10.79 30.48
N LEU A 84 -29.73 10.61 30.12
CA LEU A 84 -29.15 9.25 30.24
C LEU A 84 -27.76 9.15 30.87
N ILE A 85 -27.68 8.18 31.79
CA ILE A 85 -26.52 7.70 32.55
C ILE A 85 -25.97 6.48 31.79
N SER A 86 -24.69 6.56 31.39
CA SER A 86 -23.74 5.51 30.91
C SER A 86 -24.09 4.65 29.67
N PRO A 87 -24.00 5.23 28.47
CA PRO A 87 -23.14 4.71 27.38
C PRO A 87 -22.37 5.83 26.62
N VAL A 88 -21.48 5.51 25.65
CA VAL A 88 -20.76 6.55 24.85
C VAL A 88 -21.80 7.46 24.21
N ASN A 89 -21.64 8.77 24.41
CA ASN A 89 -22.59 9.78 23.93
C ASN A 89 -22.09 10.47 22.67
N VAL A 90 -20.76 10.68 22.58
CA VAL A 90 -20.14 11.46 21.51
C VAL A 90 -18.97 10.70 20.90
N LEU A 91 -19.01 10.50 19.58
CA LEU A 91 -17.86 10.11 18.79
C LEU A 91 -17.09 11.37 18.39
N VAL A 92 -15.81 11.37 18.70
CA VAL A 92 -14.86 12.42 18.32
C VAL A 92 -14.11 11.92 17.10
N LEU A 93 -14.45 12.47 15.94
CA LEU A 93 -13.68 12.29 14.74
C LEU A 93 -12.57 13.34 14.74
N VAL A 94 -11.36 12.86 14.95
CA VAL A 94 -10.14 13.64 14.71
C VAL A 94 -9.84 13.49 13.23
N PRO A 95 -10.01 14.53 12.38
CA PRO A 95 -9.63 14.42 10.98
C PRO A 95 -8.15 14.05 10.95
N ARG A 96 -7.87 12.86 10.41
CA ARG A 96 -6.51 12.37 10.24
C ARG A 96 -5.80 13.35 9.30
N PRO A 97 -4.50 13.62 9.49
CA PRO A 97 -3.75 14.43 8.54
C PRO A 97 -3.92 13.79 7.16
N GLN A 98 -4.62 14.45 6.24
CA GLN A 98 -4.61 14.07 4.84
C GLN A 98 -3.16 14.23 4.40
N MET A 99 -2.50 13.12 4.10
CA MET A 99 -1.16 13.18 3.52
C MET A 99 -1.37 13.44 2.04
N GLU A 100 -0.69 14.46 1.52
CA GLU A 100 -0.50 14.61 0.09
C GLU A 100 0.42 13.47 -0.35
N LEU A 101 -0.17 12.44 -0.95
CA LEU A 101 0.55 11.32 -1.51
C LEU A 101 0.68 11.51 -3.01
N TRP A 102 1.58 10.76 -3.62
CA TRP A 102 1.89 10.85 -5.04
C TRP A 102 1.68 9.50 -5.69
N LEU A 103 0.76 9.42 -6.65
CA LEU A 103 0.51 8.21 -7.42
C LEU A 103 1.31 8.27 -8.71
N VAL A 104 2.10 7.24 -8.96
CA VAL A 104 2.68 6.97 -10.28
C VAL A 104 1.85 5.87 -10.92
N SER A 105 1.12 6.26 -11.96
CA SER A 105 0.34 5.36 -12.81
C SER A 105 1.05 5.18 -14.15
N GLY A 106 1.01 3.99 -14.73
CA GLY A 106 1.66 3.76 -16.01
C GLY A 106 1.42 2.39 -16.60
N SER A 107 1.96 2.19 -17.80
CA SER A 107 1.84 0.96 -18.57
C SER A 107 3.12 0.66 -19.35
N VAL A 108 3.40 -0.64 -19.54
CA VAL A 108 4.46 -1.15 -20.40
C VAL A 108 3.81 -2.07 -21.45
N LYS A 109 3.82 -1.65 -22.71
CA LYS A 109 3.17 -2.42 -23.79
C LYS A 109 3.96 -3.67 -24.14
N ASN A 110 3.24 -4.71 -24.57
CA ASN A 110 3.80 -6.02 -24.94
C ASN A 110 4.72 -6.61 -23.85
N ALA A 111 4.52 -6.22 -22.59
CA ALA A 111 5.37 -6.63 -21.50
C ALA A 111 5.35 -8.14 -21.29
N LEU A 112 4.24 -8.85 -21.63
CA LEU A 112 4.13 -10.30 -21.47
C LEU A 112 5.13 -11.11 -22.32
N SER A 113 5.63 -10.59 -23.45
CA SER A 113 6.56 -11.34 -24.31
C SER A 113 8.00 -11.38 -23.79
N THR A 114 8.34 -10.55 -22.79
CA THR A 114 9.74 -10.34 -22.39
C THR A 114 9.95 -10.65 -20.92
N LYS A 115 10.72 -11.70 -20.65
CA LYS A 115 11.01 -12.17 -19.29
C LYS A 115 11.63 -11.09 -18.41
N GLY A 116 11.05 -10.88 -17.23
CA GLY A 116 11.65 -10.11 -16.15
C GLY A 116 11.26 -8.63 -16.10
N ILE A 117 10.38 -8.16 -16.99
CA ILE A 117 9.85 -6.78 -16.94
C ILE A 117 9.16 -6.51 -15.62
N ARG A 118 8.16 -7.32 -15.24
CA ARG A 118 7.41 -7.13 -13.98
C ARG A 118 8.35 -7.14 -12.76
N SER A 119 9.30 -8.08 -12.72
CA SER A 119 10.33 -8.15 -11.67
C SER A 119 11.22 -6.89 -11.62
N ARG A 120 11.59 -6.32 -12.77
CA ARG A 120 12.40 -5.09 -12.82
C ARG A 120 11.62 -3.89 -12.28
N VAL A 121 10.38 -3.69 -12.75
CA VAL A 121 9.51 -2.60 -12.29
C VAL A 121 9.24 -2.73 -10.79
N TYR A 122 8.95 -3.95 -10.31
CA TYR A 122 8.71 -4.24 -8.90
C TYR A 122 9.91 -3.90 -8.01
N ARG A 123 11.13 -4.27 -8.46
CA ARG A 123 12.36 -3.93 -7.73
C ARG A 123 12.61 -2.42 -7.67
N LEU A 124 12.31 -1.69 -8.74
CA LEU A 124 12.41 -0.22 -8.74
C LEU A 124 11.43 0.39 -7.73
N ALA A 125 10.16 -0.05 -7.75
CA ALA A 125 9.16 0.43 -6.80
C ALA A 125 9.59 0.19 -5.35
N ALA A 126 10.14 -1.00 -5.04
CA ALA A 126 10.66 -1.30 -3.71
C ALA A 126 11.88 -0.44 -3.32
N SER A 127 12.76 -0.15 -4.28
CA SER A 127 14.01 0.61 -4.06
C SER A 127 13.73 2.09 -3.76
N TYR A 128 12.69 2.65 -4.38
CA TYR A 128 12.29 4.05 -4.23
C TYR A 128 11.14 4.25 -3.23
N LEU A 129 10.98 3.34 -2.26
CA LEU A 129 10.02 3.48 -1.15
C LEU A 129 8.55 3.52 -1.60
N GLY A 130 8.21 2.79 -2.66
CA GLY A 130 6.84 2.64 -3.14
C GLY A 130 5.93 1.87 -2.16
N TYR A 131 4.65 2.22 -2.19
CA TYR A 131 3.58 1.61 -1.43
C TYR A 131 2.47 1.10 -2.36
N TYR A 132 1.75 0.09 -1.92
CA TYR A 132 0.54 -0.38 -2.59
C TYR A 132 -0.56 0.66 -2.49
N ASP A 133 -1.23 0.92 -3.61
CA ASP A 133 -2.41 1.80 -3.68
C ASP A 133 -3.55 1.21 -2.83
N PRO A 134 -4.04 1.90 -1.78
CA PRO A 134 -5.14 1.44 -0.95
C PRO A 134 -6.43 1.12 -1.73
N ASP A 135 -6.70 1.86 -2.81
CA ASP A 135 -7.92 1.69 -3.60
C ASP A 135 -7.91 0.40 -4.43
N LEU A 136 -6.72 -0.13 -4.71
CA LEU A 136 -6.52 -1.37 -5.45
C LEU A 136 -6.36 -2.61 -4.55
N ARG A 137 -6.57 -2.47 -3.23
CA ARG A 137 -6.49 -3.58 -2.27
C ARG A 137 -7.77 -4.42 -2.19
N ALA A 138 -8.67 -4.32 -3.17
CA ALA A 138 -9.91 -5.08 -3.18
C ALA A 138 -9.69 -6.50 -3.72
N GLY A 139 -9.94 -7.53 -2.89
CA GLY A 139 -9.85 -8.95 -3.27
C GLY A 139 -8.72 -9.70 -2.57
N ASP A 140 -8.11 -10.66 -3.26
CA ASP A 140 -7.19 -11.69 -2.71
C ASP A 140 -5.71 -11.23 -2.58
N GLY A 141 -5.41 -9.93 -2.69
CA GLY A 141 -4.06 -9.42 -2.49
C GLY A 141 -3.86 -7.95 -2.88
N ASP A 142 -2.83 -7.32 -2.31
CA ASP A 142 -2.44 -5.96 -2.65
C ASP A 142 -1.81 -5.93 -4.06
N LYS A 143 -2.42 -5.18 -4.98
CA LYS A 143 -1.95 -5.08 -6.37
C LYS A 143 -1.30 -3.73 -6.64
N ALA A 144 0.01 -3.76 -6.90
CA ALA A 144 0.73 -2.60 -7.46
C ALA A 144 0.93 -2.73 -8.97
N MET A 145 0.93 -3.95 -9.49
CA MET A 145 1.25 -4.27 -10.89
C MET A 145 0.41 -5.47 -11.33
N TRP A 146 -0.27 -5.36 -12.47
CA TRP A 146 -1.11 -6.41 -13.03
C TRP A 146 -1.04 -6.36 -14.56
N TYR A 147 -1.40 -7.46 -15.21
CA TYR A 147 -1.49 -7.48 -16.67
C TYR A 147 -2.92 -7.22 -17.13
N GLU A 148 -3.05 -6.37 -18.13
CA GLU A 148 -4.22 -6.24 -18.97
C GLU A 148 -3.81 -6.71 -20.37
N GLU A 149 -4.29 -7.90 -20.75
CA GLU A 149 -3.84 -8.59 -21.95
C GLU A 149 -2.30 -8.72 -21.97
N ALA A 150 -1.61 -8.15 -22.97
CA ALA A 150 -0.16 -8.16 -23.08
C ALA A 150 0.54 -6.97 -22.41
N THR A 151 -0.22 -6.03 -21.83
CA THR A 151 0.30 -4.78 -21.25
C THR A 151 0.41 -4.90 -19.74
N LEU A 152 1.57 -4.56 -19.19
CA LEU A 152 1.76 -4.49 -17.74
C LEU A 152 1.30 -3.10 -17.27
N GLN A 153 0.27 -3.05 -16.43
CA GLN A 153 -0.17 -1.85 -15.73
C GLN A 153 0.55 -1.72 -14.38
N LEU A 154 0.80 -0.49 -13.94
CA LEU A 154 1.40 -0.21 -12.63
C LEU A 154 0.76 0.99 -11.95
N HIS A 155 0.47 0.84 -10.66
CA HIS A 155 0.02 1.88 -9.74
C HIS A 155 0.86 1.78 -8.46
N VAL A 156 1.71 2.79 -8.23
CA VAL A 156 2.59 2.83 -7.06
C VAL A 156 2.42 4.17 -6.36
N VAL A 157 2.17 4.11 -5.05
CA VAL A 157 1.97 5.30 -4.21
C VAL A 157 3.26 5.67 -3.48
N PHE A 158 3.54 6.96 -3.37
CA PHE A 158 4.69 7.52 -2.67
C PHE A 158 4.24 8.59 -1.66
N LYS A 159 5.01 8.75 -0.59
CA LYS A 159 4.76 9.81 0.41
C LYS A 159 5.34 11.16 0.02
N GLU A 160 6.38 11.16 -0.82
CA GLU A 160 7.09 12.37 -1.26
C GLU A 160 7.03 12.49 -2.78
N GLU A 161 6.84 13.73 -3.27
CA GLU A 161 6.85 14.07 -4.70
C GLU A 161 8.16 13.64 -5.36
N ARG A 162 9.28 13.88 -4.66
CA ARG A 162 10.63 13.56 -5.12
C ARG A 162 10.78 12.08 -5.43
N ASP A 163 10.34 11.20 -4.52
CA ASP A 163 10.50 9.76 -4.69
C ASP A 163 9.69 9.26 -5.90
N ALA A 164 8.48 9.80 -6.09
CA ALA A 164 7.63 9.50 -7.25
C ALA A 164 8.31 9.88 -8.57
N PHE A 165 8.87 11.09 -8.66
CA PHE A 165 9.57 11.54 -9.87
C PHE A 165 10.90 10.80 -10.11
N ILE A 166 11.63 10.43 -9.06
CA ILE A 166 12.85 9.60 -9.21
C ILE A 166 12.45 8.23 -9.75
N PHE A 167 11.43 7.58 -9.17
CA PHE A 167 10.94 6.30 -9.66
C PHE A 167 10.49 6.38 -11.13
N GLU A 168 9.71 7.41 -11.50
CA GLU A 168 9.29 7.63 -12.88
C GLU A 168 10.49 7.78 -13.83
N ASN A 169 11.44 8.64 -13.48
CA ASN A 169 12.64 8.89 -14.28
C ASN A 169 13.47 7.63 -14.48
N GLU A 170 13.68 6.85 -13.42
CA GLU A 170 14.43 5.59 -13.51
C GLU A 170 13.69 4.55 -14.36
N LEU A 171 12.37 4.44 -14.23
CA LEU A 171 11.57 3.57 -15.06
C LEU A 171 11.66 3.93 -16.55
N GLN A 172 11.68 5.23 -16.88
CA GLN A 172 11.89 5.71 -18.25
C GLN A 172 13.32 5.44 -18.75
N ASN A 173 14.34 5.57 -17.88
CA ASN A 173 15.73 5.29 -18.22
C ASN A 173 15.98 3.80 -18.52
N GLU A 174 15.21 2.89 -17.91
CA GLU A 174 15.31 1.45 -18.21
C GLU A 174 15.09 1.14 -19.69
N VAL A 175 14.27 1.92 -20.39
CA VAL A 175 14.00 1.74 -21.83
C VAL A 175 15.26 1.89 -22.68
N PHE A 176 16.19 2.74 -22.24
CA PHE A 176 17.45 3.02 -22.92
C PHE A 176 18.64 2.28 -22.31
N THR A 177 18.44 1.61 -21.18
CA THR A 177 19.51 0.92 -20.46
C THR A 177 19.76 -0.43 -21.11
N ARG A 178 20.91 -0.57 -21.76
CA ARG A 178 21.34 -1.84 -22.35
C ARG A 178 21.30 -2.93 -21.29
N THR A 179 20.78 -4.10 -21.64
CA THR A 179 20.57 -5.26 -20.76
C THR A 179 19.42 -5.15 -19.76
N SER A 180 18.66 -4.04 -19.77
CA SER A 180 17.40 -3.97 -19.05
C SER A 180 16.34 -4.86 -19.73
N PRO A 181 15.49 -5.57 -18.96
CA PRO A 181 14.29 -6.20 -19.51
C PRO A 181 13.34 -5.23 -20.22
N LEU A 182 13.39 -3.93 -19.88
CA LEU A 182 12.57 -2.90 -20.53
C LEU A 182 13.24 -2.27 -21.76
N GLU A 183 14.45 -2.69 -22.13
CA GLU A 183 15.17 -2.14 -23.28
C GLU A 183 14.28 -2.17 -24.53
N GLY A 184 14.08 -0.99 -25.14
CA GLY A 184 13.26 -0.82 -26.35
C GLY A 184 11.74 -0.98 -26.20
N HIS A 185 11.22 -1.14 -24.96
CA HIS A 185 9.78 -1.23 -24.73
C HIS A 185 9.12 0.15 -24.69
N ASP A 186 7.85 0.22 -25.07
CA ASP A 186 7.02 1.43 -24.98
C ASP A 186 6.47 1.55 -23.55
N VAL A 187 6.96 2.55 -22.81
CA VAL A 187 6.63 2.83 -21.41
C VAL A 187 5.95 4.19 -21.30
N SER A 188 4.72 4.21 -20.77
CA SER A 188 3.97 5.43 -20.50
C SER A 188 3.71 5.57 -19.01
N THR A 189 4.04 6.72 -18.44
CA THR A 189 3.89 7.00 -17.01
C THR A 189 3.28 8.38 -16.78
N LYS A 190 2.65 8.55 -15.62
CA LYS A 190 2.13 9.82 -15.14
C LYS A 190 2.19 9.86 -13.62
N VAL A 191 2.79 10.94 -13.11
CA VAL A 191 2.77 11.32 -11.69
C VAL A 191 1.60 12.26 -11.41
N ALA A 192 0.83 12.00 -10.36
CA ALA A 192 -0.26 12.87 -9.92
C ALA A 192 -0.38 12.92 -8.39
N PRO A 193 -0.66 14.10 -7.80
CA PRO A 193 -0.97 14.20 -6.39
C PRO A 193 -2.34 13.58 -6.09
N ILE A 194 -2.42 12.84 -4.99
CA ILE A 194 -3.65 12.21 -4.49
C ILE A 194 -3.83 12.54 -3.00
N HIS A 195 -5.08 12.79 -2.60
CA HIS A 195 -5.45 13.01 -1.20
C HIS A 195 -6.10 11.74 -0.69
N ARG A 196 -5.42 11.07 0.26
CA ARG A 196 -5.88 9.79 0.82
C ARG A 196 -5.63 9.75 2.31
N GLU A 197 -6.48 9.00 3.01
CA GLU A 197 -6.26 8.68 4.41
C GLU A 197 -5.10 7.70 4.52
N SER A 198 -4.17 7.96 5.44
CA SER A 198 -2.90 7.20 5.60
C SER A 198 -3.09 5.79 6.20
N ASN A 199 -4.28 5.22 6.10
CA ASN A 199 -4.61 3.95 6.74
C ASN A 199 -3.69 2.85 6.19
N TYR A 200 -2.78 2.40 7.06
CA TYR A 200 -1.82 1.32 6.86
C TYR A 200 -1.27 1.23 5.43
N LEU A 201 -0.58 2.27 4.95
CA LEU A 201 0.19 2.17 3.71
C LEU A 201 1.16 0.97 3.81
N ARG A 202 0.91 -0.08 3.01
CA ARG A 202 1.77 -1.25 2.96
C ARG A 202 2.89 -0.99 1.97
N ARG A 203 4.11 -1.14 2.45
CA ARG A 203 5.31 -0.91 1.65
C ARG A 203 5.51 -2.07 0.68
N ILE A 204 5.90 -1.76 -0.55
CA ILE A 204 6.33 -2.76 -1.52
C ILE A 204 7.76 -3.18 -1.13
N LEU A 205 7.95 -4.47 -0.86
CA LEU A 205 9.26 -5.02 -0.53
C LEU A 205 9.65 -6.08 -1.55
N THR A 206 10.91 -6.03 -2.03
CA THR A 206 11.45 -7.00 -3.00
C THR A 206 11.20 -8.47 -2.63
N PRO A 207 11.33 -8.91 -1.37
CA PRO A 207 11.06 -10.30 -0.99
C PRO A 207 9.59 -10.73 -1.12
N GLU A 208 8.65 -9.79 -1.24
CA GLU A 208 7.22 -10.10 -1.44
C GLU A 208 6.89 -10.37 -2.92
N TYR A 209 7.85 -10.20 -3.83
CA TYR A 209 7.65 -10.52 -5.23
C TYR A 209 7.58 -12.03 -5.44
N LEU A 210 6.43 -12.50 -5.93
CA LEU A 210 6.21 -13.90 -6.30
C LEU A 210 6.38 -14.06 -7.83
N PRO A 211 7.46 -14.70 -8.31
CA PRO A 211 7.70 -14.86 -9.75
C PRO A 211 6.69 -15.78 -10.43
N ASP A 212 6.16 -16.78 -9.69
CA ASP A 212 5.21 -17.79 -10.18
C ASP A 212 3.74 -17.42 -9.94
N ASP A 213 3.46 -16.16 -9.57
CA ASP A 213 2.10 -15.64 -9.49
C ASP A 213 1.40 -15.82 -10.86
N THR A 214 0.11 -16.15 -10.89
CA THR A 214 -0.64 -16.43 -12.13
C THR A 214 -0.63 -15.24 -13.09
N ASP A 215 -0.44 -14.03 -12.54
CA ASP A 215 -0.25 -12.80 -13.29
C ASP A 215 1.21 -12.63 -13.79
N SER A 216 2.08 -13.65 -13.75
CA SER A 216 3.50 -13.58 -14.13
C SER A 216 3.90 -14.79 -15.00
N LEU A 217 3.17 -14.97 -16.11
CA LEU A 217 3.25 -16.12 -17.03
C LEU A 217 4.63 -16.37 -17.68
N GLN A 218 5.62 -15.51 -17.47
CA GLN A 218 6.92 -15.55 -18.14
C GLN A 218 7.90 -16.55 -17.55
N ASP A 219 7.72 -16.95 -16.29
CA ASP A 219 8.61 -17.91 -15.64
C ASP A 219 8.25 -19.38 -15.98
N THR A 220 7.03 -19.65 -16.46
CA THR A 220 6.59 -21.00 -16.87
C THR A 220 7.06 -21.40 -18.28
N MET A 221 7.65 -20.50 -19.08
CA MET A 221 8.06 -20.75 -20.48
C MET A 221 9.39 -21.52 -20.63
N THR A 222 9.83 -22.26 -19.62
CA THR A 222 11.12 -22.98 -19.67
C THR A 222 10.95 -24.41 -20.21
N SER A 223 10.77 -24.57 -21.52
CA SER A 223 11.00 -25.86 -22.20
C SER A 223 12.36 -25.83 -22.91
N VAL A 224 13.40 -26.26 -22.21
CA VAL A 224 14.72 -26.49 -22.83
C VAL A 224 14.66 -27.83 -23.57
N SER A 225 14.58 -27.79 -24.90
CA SER A 225 14.84 -28.97 -25.74
C SER A 225 16.33 -29.29 -25.65
N THR A 226 16.67 -30.43 -25.05
CA THR A 226 18.06 -30.84 -24.85
C THR A 226 18.45 -31.82 -25.96
N ASP A 227 18.90 -31.32 -27.10
CA ASP A 227 19.57 -32.18 -28.09
C ASP A 227 21.04 -32.35 -27.66
N ILE A 228 21.33 -33.51 -27.07
CA ILE A 228 22.68 -33.91 -26.67
C ILE A 228 23.32 -34.64 -27.86
N SER A 229 24.25 -33.99 -28.56
CA SER A 229 25.14 -34.69 -29.50
C SER A 229 26.42 -35.12 -28.80
N ILE A 230 26.56 -36.42 -28.53
CA ILE A 230 27.79 -37.03 -28.00
C ILE A 230 28.72 -37.34 -29.17
N VAL A 231 29.93 -36.78 -29.16
CA VAL A 231 31.00 -37.19 -30.08
C VAL A 231 31.95 -38.07 -29.27
N ASP A 232 32.02 -39.34 -29.61
CA ASP A 232 32.89 -40.33 -28.99
C ASP A 232 34.29 -40.23 -29.62
N LEU A 233 35.31 -39.97 -28.80
CA LEU A 233 36.71 -40.06 -29.19
C LEU A 233 37.41 -40.96 -28.17
N GLU A 234 38.00 -42.02 -28.71
CA GLU A 234 38.59 -43.14 -27.98
C GLU A 234 39.71 -42.72 -27.02
N ALA A 235 39.88 -43.58 -26.01
CA ALA A 235 40.63 -43.36 -24.79
C ALA A 235 42.15 -43.28 -24.99
N ASP A 236 42.78 -42.36 -24.24
CA ASP A 236 44.07 -42.62 -23.62
C ASP A 236 44.13 -41.89 -22.26
N ASP A 237 44.65 -42.60 -21.26
CA ASP A 237 44.54 -42.25 -19.85
C ASP A 237 45.20 -40.90 -19.52
N SER A 238 44.52 -40.13 -18.66
CA SER A 238 44.88 -38.79 -18.13
C SER A 238 44.54 -37.57 -18.97
N CYS A 239 43.24 -37.31 -19.18
CA CYS A 239 42.76 -35.97 -19.55
C CYS A 239 41.48 -35.61 -18.78
N ILE A 240 41.51 -34.45 -18.13
CA ILE A 240 40.37 -33.81 -17.48
C ILE A 240 39.30 -33.54 -18.54
N ARG A 241 38.09 -34.08 -18.36
CA ARG A 241 36.94 -33.75 -19.20
C ARG A 241 36.45 -32.34 -18.86
N VAL A 242 36.73 -31.39 -19.74
CA VAL A 242 36.16 -30.03 -19.63
C VAL A 242 34.78 -30.04 -20.30
N LEU A 243 33.73 -30.00 -19.50
CA LEU A 243 32.37 -29.75 -19.98
C LEU A 243 32.25 -28.27 -20.34
N ARG A 244 32.08 -27.96 -21.63
CA ARG A 244 31.76 -26.60 -22.08
C ARG A 244 30.24 -26.43 -22.08
N VAL A 245 29.71 -25.87 -21.00
CA VAL A 245 28.33 -25.37 -20.98
C VAL A 245 28.36 -23.95 -21.52
N SER A 246 27.84 -23.76 -22.73
CA SER A 246 27.65 -22.43 -23.32
C SER A 246 26.34 -21.86 -22.79
N SER A 247 26.35 -21.17 -21.65
CA SER A 247 25.22 -20.31 -21.26
C SER A 247 25.40 -18.94 -21.91
N ALA A 248 24.39 -18.48 -22.67
CA ALA A 248 24.30 -17.10 -23.14
C ALA A 248 23.91 -16.17 -21.98
N SER A 249 24.76 -16.10 -20.97
CA SER A 249 24.72 -15.14 -19.88
C SER A 249 26.13 -15.07 -19.29
N GLY A 250 26.82 -13.96 -19.54
CA GLY A 250 28.23 -13.78 -19.22
C GLY A 250 28.50 -13.66 -17.73
N VAL A 251 28.52 -14.79 -17.02
CA VAL A 251 28.98 -14.87 -15.64
C VAL A 251 30.01 -15.99 -15.52
N TRP A 252 31.28 -15.61 -15.41
CA TRP A 252 32.38 -16.54 -15.16
C TRP A 252 32.43 -16.90 -13.66
N GLY A 253 31.75 -17.98 -13.29
CA GLY A 253 31.89 -18.59 -11.97
C GLY A 253 32.79 -19.83 -12.03
N ARG A 254 34.01 -19.75 -11.49
CA ARG A 254 34.82 -20.95 -11.21
C ARG A 254 34.24 -21.65 -9.98
N GLN A 255 33.50 -22.74 -10.16
CA GLN A 255 33.24 -23.68 -9.07
C GLN A 255 34.27 -24.82 -9.12
N ARG A 256 35.04 -24.94 -8.04
CA ARG A 256 35.79 -26.16 -7.73
C ARG A 256 34.80 -27.16 -7.12
N ALA A 257 34.44 -28.19 -7.86
CA ALA A 257 33.91 -29.41 -7.25
C ALA A 257 35.09 -30.21 -6.70
N VAL A 258 35.08 -30.46 -5.39
CA VAL A 258 35.90 -31.51 -4.77
C VAL A 258 35.02 -32.76 -4.79
N ILE A 259 35.55 -33.85 -5.34
CA ILE A 259 34.91 -35.18 -5.35
C ILE A 259 35.04 -35.78 -3.95
#